data_AF-F0I8H4-F1
#
_entry.id   AF-F0I8H4-F1
#
_cell.length_a   1.000
_cell.length_b   1.000
_cell.length_c   1.000
_cell.angle_alpha   90.00
_cell.angle_beta   90.00
_cell.angle_gamma   90.00
#
_symmetry.space_group_name_H-M   'P 1'
#
loop_
_entity.id
_entity.type
_entity.pdbx_description
1 polymer ?
#
loop_
_entity_poly.entity_id
_entity_poly.type
_entity_poly.pdbx_seq_one_letter_code
_entity_poly.pdbx_strand_id
1 'polypeptide(L)'
;MTVYNINLGIGWASSGVEYAQAYRAQLLRRIQQPAKFIFMDMILADNIQHLTENIGFLDEEVIWLYNYFTDVKIAPTTVTLDQVLDQVAGQPDRSEREGKIVRYFYPQDEQFITCYLRQEDQDFVEHVEYVSRGRLIRKDYFSYVRYASEYFAPHNDAATLYQRRFYHEDGSVAYDMLIEDGQEELYRFPDRIFYSKAELVRYFLQCLQLQADDVVILDRETGIGQVVFEESQKAKLGVVVHAEHFSENASSDDYILWNNFYDYQFTNADKVDFFIVATEAQKTILEQQFQHYSNKQPKIVTIPVGSLDQLTYPKDPRKPFSMITASRLATEKHIDWLVAATVQAQAQLPELTLDIYGKGGEEEKLRRRIEEAGAQDYIRLKGHADLSQIYAGYELYLTASTSEGFGLTLMEAVGSGLPLIGFDVRYGNQTFIDDGKNGYLIPVSSNQVEDQIIAAFVEKIVALFSQGRQQEMSQHSYQVAENYLTSRVEAAWSQLLKEVRDDSAL
;
A
#
# COMPACT_ATOMS: atom_id res chain seq x y z
N MET A 1 -20.76 2.31 17.09
CA MET A 1 -19.38 1.89 16.86
C MET A 1 -19.10 1.66 15.39
N THR A 2 -18.23 2.49 14.85
CA THR A 2 -17.55 2.36 13.56
C THR A 2 -16.05 2.26 13.80
N VAL A 3 -15.34 1.48 12.98
CA VAL A 3 -13.87 1.45 12.96
C VAL A 3 -13.37 2.37 11.83
N TYR A 4 -12.72 3.47 12.18
CA TYR A 4 -12.13 4.43 11.23
C TYR A 4 -10.64 4.13 11.06
N ASN A 5 -10.23 3.76 9.85
CA ASN A 5 -8.84 3.45 9.51
C ASN A 5 -8.25 4.65 8.76
N ILE A 6 -7.08 5.15 9.15
CA ILE A 6 -6.48 6.35 8.57
C ILE A 6 -5.17 6.02 7.88
N ASN A 7 -5.07 6.42 6.61
CA ASN A 7 -3.85 6.36 5.80
C ASN A 7 -3.67 7.67 5.01
N LEU A 8 -2.49 7.86 4.40
CA LEU A 8 -2.18 9.02 3.58
C LEU A 8 -2.79 8.87 2.19
N GLY A 9 -2.28 7.94 1.37
CA GLY A 9 -2.67 7.83 -0.04
C GLY A 9 -2.77 6.39 -0.54
N ILE A 10 -3.13 6.27 -1.81
CA ILE A 10 -3.29 5.00 -2.54
C ILE A 10 -2.93 5.23 -4.02
N GLY A 11 -2.50 4.17 -4.71
CA GLY A 11 -2.22 4.20 -6.16
C GLY A 11 -2.33 2.83 -6.81
N TRP A 12 -2.15 2.77 -8.14
CA TRP A 12 -2.24 1.52 -8.91
C TRP A 12 -1.25 0.43 -8.46
N ALA A 13 -0.04 0.84 -8.06
CA ALA A 13 1.00 -0.04 -7.54
C ALA A 13 1.28 0.30 -6.06
N SER A 14 0.28 0.11 -5.21
CA SER A 14 0.36 0.44 -3.78
C SER A 14 1.34 -0.45 -3.00
N SER A 15 1.72 -0.01 -1.81
CA SER A 15 2.64 -0.73 -0.92
C SER A 15 1.90 -1.76 -0.06
N GLY A 16 2.65 -2.55 0.71
CA GLY A 16 2.07 -3.54 1.62
C GLY A 16 1.13 -2.95 2.68
N VAL A 17 1.24 -1.66 3.00
CA VAL A 17 0.35 -0.98 3.96
C VAL A 17 -1.08 -0.91 3.42
N GLU A 18 -1.25 -0.52 2.15
CA GLU A 18 -2.58 -0.40 1.55
C GLU A 18 -3.22 -1.78 1.33
N TYR A 19 -2.42 -2.79 0.93
CA TYR A 19 -2.89 -4.17 0.88
C TYR A 19 -3.30 -4.70 2.26
N ALA A 20 -2.55 -4.37 3.32
CA ALA A 20 -2.91 -4.73 4.69
C ALA A 20 -4.25 -4.10 5.12
N GLN A 21 -4.51 -2.85 4.74
CA GLN A 21 -5.80 -2.22 4.97
C GLN A 21 -6.93 -2.87 4.16
N ALA A 22 -6.68 -3.24 2.90
CA ALA A 22 -7.66 -3.95 2.07
C ALA A 22 -8.00 -5.34 2.65
N TYR A 23 -7.00 -6.10 3.12
CA TYR A 23 -7.21 -7.35 3.85
C TYR A 23 -8.03 -7.12 5.13
N ARG A 24 -7.69 -6.07 5.90
CA ARG A 24 -8.46 -5.68 7.09
C ARG A 24 -9.91 -5.35 6.76
N ALA A 25 -10.19 -4.63 5.66
CA ALA A 25 -11.56 -4.33 5.23
C ALA A 25 -12.37 -5.62 5.03
N GLN A 26 -11.82 -6.59 4.30
CA GLN A 26 -12.47 -7.88 4.07
C GLN A 26 -12.76 -8.61 5.39
N LEU A 27 -11.82 -8.62 6.33
CA LEU A 27 -11.99 -9.23 7.65
C LEU A 27 -13.11 -8.54 8.45
N LEU A 28 -13.10 -7.20 8.48
CA LEU A 28 -14.12 -6.40 9.19
C LEU A 28 -15.53 -6.62 8.60
N ARG A 29 -15.65 -6.77 7.28
CA ARG A 29 -16.92 -7.16 6.62
C ARG A 29 -17.42 -8.52 7.12
N ARG A 30 -16.55 -9.53 7.19
CA ARG A 30 -16.92 -10.90 7.59
C ARG A 30 -17.42 -10.97 9.03
N ILE A 31 -16.83 -10.18 9.93
CA ILE A 31 -17.28 -10.08 11.33
C ILE A 31 -18.42 -9.06 11.53
N GLN A 32 -19.00 -8.53 10.44
CA GLN A 32 -20.10 -7.55 10.45
C GLN A 32 -19.78 -6.29 11.26
N GLN A 33 -18.52 -5.85 11.23
CA GLN A 33 -18.09 -4.62 11.88
C GLN A 33 -18.10 -3.47 10.88
N PRO A 34 -18.97 -2.44 11.05
CA PRO A 34 -18.91 -1.23 10.23
C PRO A 34 -17.52 -0.59 10.30
N ALA A 35 -16.95 -0.33 9.13
CA ALA A 35 -15.62 0.25 8.99
C ALA A 35 -15.61 1.31 7.90
N LYS A 36 -14.74 2.32 8.08
CA LYS A 36 -14.42 3.35 7.10
C LYS A 36 -12.92 3.44 6.93
N PHE A 37 -12.46 3.70 5.71
CA PHE A 37 -11.05 3.86 5.35
C PHE A 37 -10.84 5.26 4.79
N ILE A 38 -10.09 6.06 5.53
CA ILE A 38 -9.89 7.48 5.31
C ILE A 38 -8.53 7.69 4.63
N PHE A 39 -8.54 8.36 3.48
CA PHE A 39 -7.35 8.76 2.74
C PHE A 39 -7.18 10.29 2.80
N MET A 40 -5.99 10.75 3.18
CA MET A 40 -5.68 12.15 3.52
C MET A 40 -4.94 12.93 2.43
N ASP A 41 -4.38 12.24 1.44
CA ASP A 41 -3.63 12.87 0.33
C ASP A 41 -4.56 13.41 -0.76
N MET A 42 -4.06 14.42 -1.47
CA MET A 42 -4.71 14.94 -2.66
C MET A 42 -4.46 14.00 -3.84
N ILE A 43 -5.52 13.33 -4.31
CA ILE A 43 -5.46 12.31 -5.36
C ILE A 43 -6.33 12.78 -6.52
N LEU A 44 -5.68 13.32 -7.56
CA LEU A 44 -6.36 13.86 -8.75
C LEU A 44 -5.81 13.33 -10.08
N ALA A 45 -4.67 12.63 -10.07
CA ALA A 45 -4.13 12.02 -11.28
C ALA A 45 -5.07 10.94 -11.83
N ASP A 46 -5.62 10.13 -10.93
CA ASP A 46 -6.68 9.16 -11.17
C ASP A 46 -7.86 9.49 -10.25
N ASN A 47 -9.07 9.06 -10.62
CA ASN A 47 -10.21 9.08 -9.70
C ASN A 47 -9.93 8.12 -8.54
N ILE A 48 -10.05 8.62 -7.29
CA ILE A 48 -9.78 7.81 -6.09
C ILE A 48 -10.59 6.51 -6.05
N GLN A 49 -11.83 6.51 -6.56
CA GLN A 49 -12.68 5.31 -6.57
C GLN A 49 -12.05 4.19 -7.39
N HIS A 50 -11.42 4.49 -8.54
CA HIS A 50 -10.77 3.48 -9.38
C HIS A 50 -9.60 2.83 -8.63
N LEU A 51 -8.86 3.60 -7.83
CA LEU A 51 -7.73 3.11 -7.05
C LEU A 51 -8.20 2.22 -5.88
N THR A 52 -9.27 2.63 -5.20
CA THR A 52 -9.83 1.88 -4.06
C THR A 52 -10.54 0.61 -4.51
N GLU A 53 -11.26 0.64 -5.63
CA GLU A 53 -11.88 -0.55 -6.24
C GLU A 53 -10.81 -1.55 -6.67
N ASN A 54 -9.73 -1.08 -7.31
CA ASN A 54 -8.64 -1.93 -7.79
C ASN A 54 -8.00 -2.79 -6.68
N ILE A 55 -7.94 -2.28 -5.44
CA ILE A 55 -7.41 -3.03 -4.30
C ILE A 55 -8.50 -3.75 -3.47
N GLY A 56 -9.78 -3.56 -3.80
CA GLY A 56 -10.90 -4.32 -3.24
C GLY A 56 -11.68 -3.65 -2.09
N PHE A 57 -11.59 -2.33 -1.92
CA PHE A 57 -12.49 -1.59 -1.04
C PHE A 57 -13.89 -1.48 -1.65
N LEU A 58 -14.92 -1.43 -0.80
CA LEU A 58 -16.28 -1.05 -1.24
C LEU A 58 -16.38 0.48 -1.21
N ASP A 59 -17.08 1.07 -2.18
CA ASP A 59 -17.25 2.52 -2.29
C ASP A 59 -17.82 3.12 -0.99
N GLU A 60 -18.78 2.44 -0.36
CA GLU A 60 -19.35 2.90 0.91
C GLU A 60 -18.37 2.85 2.10
N GLU A 61 -17.24 2.15 2.01
CA GLU A 61 -16.23 2.12 3.07
C GLU A 61 -15.23 3.26 2.94
N VAL A 62 -15.12 3.88 1.77
CA VAL A 62 -14.10 4.89 1.48
C VAL A 62 -14.55 6.26 1.96
N ILE A 63 -13.65 6.95 2.65
CA ILE A 63 -13.75 8.38 2.93
C ILE A 63 -12.49 9.04 2.36
N TRP A 64 -12.68 10.02 1.48
CA TRP A 64 -11.58 10.87 1.04
C TRP A 64 -11.70 12.23 1.69
N LEU A 65 -10.63 12.68 2.38
CA LEU A 65 -10.62 13.92 3.17
C LEU A 65 -11.25 15.10 2.41
N TYR A 66 -10.86 15.30 1.16
CA TYR A 66 -11.27 16.46 0.37
C TYR A 66 -12.69 16.32 -0.21
N ASN A 67 -13.21 15.11 -0.37
CA ASN A 67 -14.58 14.86 -0.83
C ASN A 67 -15.61 14.85 0.32
N TYR A 68 -15.19 14.53 1.55
CA TYR A 68 -16.09 14.40 2.71
C TYR A 68 -16.98 15.62 2.97
N PHE A 69 -16.49 16.82 2.64
CA PHE A 69 -17.24 18.06 2.82
C PHE A 69 -18.21 18.39 1.68
N THR A 70 -18.33 17.51 0.69
CA THR A 70 -19.29 17.60 -0.41
C THR A 70 -20.42 16.59 -0.21
N ASP A 71 -21.51 16.71 -0.97
CA ASP A 71 -22.57 15.69 -1.01
C ASP A 71 -22.29 14.60 -2.07
N VAL A 72 -21.34 14.84 -2.98
CA VAL A 72 -20.88 13.91 -4.02
C VAL A 72 -20.32 12.63 -3.39
N LYS A 73 -20.79 11.47 -3.85
CA LYS A 73 -20.34 10.17 -3.37
C LYS A 73 -19.04 9.72 -4.04
N ILE A 74 -18.30 8.87 -3.34
CA ILE A 74 -17.25 8.07 -3.96
C ILE A 74 -17.92 7.19 -5.03
N ALA A 75 -17.48 7.34 -6.28
CA ALA A 75 -18.08 6.67 -7.43
C ALA A 75 -17.11 6.64 -8.62
N PRO A 76 -17.23 5.64 -9.51
CA PRO A 76 -16.44 5.56 -10.73
C PRO A 76 -16.72 6.75 -11.65
N THR A 77 -15.79 7.03 -12.55
CA THR A 77 -16.00 8.03 -13.59
C THR A 77 -16.99 7.51 -14.63
N THR A 78 -18.11 8.21 -14.79
CA THR A 78 -19.15 7.90 -15.78
C THR A 78 -19.43 9.04 -16.76
N VAL A 79 -18.84 10.22 -16.54
CA VAL A 79 -18.98 11.37 -17.44
C VAL A 79 -18.34 11.07 -18.80
N THR A 80 -19.09 11.24 -19.88
CA THR A 80 -18.63 10.95 -21.24
C THR A 80 -18.08 12.17 -21.97
N LEU A 81 -17.35 11.94 -23.07
CA LEU A 81 -16.94 12.99 -24.01
C LEU A 81 -18.12 13.85 -24.47
N ASP A 82 -19.24 13.22 -24.84
CA ASP A 82 -20.45 13.94 -25.27
C ASP A 82 -20.99 14.86 -24.17
N GLN A 83 -21.07 14.37 -22.92
CA GLN A 83 -21.53 15.16 -21.79
C GLN A 83 -20.59 16.32 -21.44
N VAL A 84 -19.28 16.17 -21.69
CA VAL A 84 -18.33 17.27 -21.58
C VAL A 84 -18.58 18.31 -22.67
N LEU A 85 -18.75 17.87 -23.93
CA LEU A 85 -18.98 18.77 -25.06
C LEU A 85 -20.30 19.54 -24.94
N ASP A 86 -21.35 18.92 -24.38
CA ASP A 86 -22.64 19.58 -24.11
C ASP A 86 -22.53 20.76 -23.13
N GLN A 87 -21.48 20.77 -22.28
CA GLN A 87 -21.20 21.86 -21.34
C GLN A 87 -20.37 22.99 -21.96
N VAL A 88 -19.76 22.75 -23.13
CA VAL A 88 -18.90 23.71 -23.81
C VAL A 88 -19.70 24.42 -24.90
N ALA A 89 -19.74 25.75 -24.82
CA ALA A 89 -20.41 26.55 -25.85
C ALA A 89 -19.64 26.49 -27.18
N GLY A 90 -20.37 26.31 -28.28
CA GLY A 90 -19.81 26.21 -29.62
C GLY A 90 -19.79 24.78 -30.16
N GLN A 91 -19.22 24.59 -31.35
CA GLN A 91 -19.02 23.28 -31.95
C GLN A 91 -17.54 23.13 -32.32
N PRO A 92 -16.92 21.98 -32.03
CA PRO A 92 -15.51 21.79 -32.35
C PRO A 92 -15.34 21.64 -33.86
N ASP A 93 -14.34 22.32 -34.43
CA ASP A 93 -14.04 22.25 -35.86
C ASP A 93 -13.29 20.96 -36.21
N ARG A 94 -12.49 20.45 -35.28
CA ARG A 94 -11.69 19.21 -35.43
C ARG A 94 -11.37 18.58 -34.08
N SER A 95 -11.09 17.28 -34.10
CA SER A 95 -10.59 16.51 -32.96
C SER A 95 -9.29 15.79 -33.27
N GLU A 96 -8.42 15.62 -32.27
CA GLU A 96 -7.21 14.80 -32.31
C GLU A 96 -7.28 13.74 -31.19
N ARG A 97 -6.85 12.50 -31.45
CA ARG A 97 -6.75 11.44 -30.44
C ARG A 97 -5.37 10.81 -30.46
N GLU A 98 -4.74 10.75 -29.28
CA GLU A 98 -3.47 10.10 -29.04
C GLU A 98 -3.59 9.27 -27.74
N GLY A 99 -3.83 7.96 -27.90
CA GLY A 99 -4.13 7.08 -26.78
C GLY A 99 -5.33 7.55 -25.96
N LYS A 100 -5.11 7.77 -24.66
CA LYS A 100 -6.12 8.28 -23.70
C LYS A 100 -6.39 9.79 -23.83
N ILE A 101 -5.62 10.52 -24.64
CA ILE A 101 -5.74 11.97 -24.77
C ILE A 101 -6.57 12.31 -26.00
N VAL A 102 -7.69 13.01 -25.82
CA VAL A 102 -8.55 13.50 -26.90
C VAL A 102 -8.65 15.01 -26.82
N ARG A 103 -8.36 15.72 -27.92
CA ARG A 103 -8.38 17.18 -27.95
C ARG A 103 -9.38 17.70 -28.98
N TYR A 104 -10.20 18.67 -28.60
CA TYR A 104 -11.16 19.34 -29.49
C TYR A 104 -10.78 20.82 -29.66
N PHE A 105 -10.79 21.30 -30.90
CA PHE A 105 -10.35 22.65 -31.25
C PHE A 105 -11.51 23.55 -31.65
N TYR A 106 -11.48 24.78 -31.11
CA TYR A 106 -12.42 25.87 -31.36
C TYR A 106 -11.61 27.10 -31.83
N PRO A 107 -11.09 27.07 -33.07
CA PRO A 107 -10.10 28.05 -33.54
C PRO A 107 -10.69 29.46 -33.72
N GLN A 108 -12.02 29.60 -33.80
CA GLN A 108 -12.70 30.90 -33.91
C GLN A 108 -12.31 31.85 -32.76
N ASP A 109 -12.05 31.30 -31.57
CA ASP A 109 -11.69 32.05 -30.36
C ASP A 109 -10.29 31.68 -29.81
N GLU A 110 -9.47 30.96 -30.59
CA GLU A 110 -8.17 30.42 -30.15
C GLU A 110 -8.28 29.53 -28.89
N GLN A 111 -9.30 28.68 -28.83
CA GLN A 111 -9.58 27.80 -27.69
C GLN A 111 -9.44 26.33 -28.08
N PHE A 112 -9.06 25.50 -27.12
CA PHE A 112 -9.21 24.06 -27.20
C PHE A 112 -9.44 23.46 -25.82
N ILE A 113 -10.05 22.28 -25.80
CA ILE A 113 -10.14 21.45 -24.60
C ILE A 113 -9.37 20.15 -24.84
N THR A 114 -8.69 19.66 -23.80
CA THR A 114 -8.00 18.36 -23.80
C THR A 114 -8.68 17.47 -22.76
N CYS A 115 -9.33 16.41 -23.21
CA CYS A 115 -9.98 15.39 -22.41
C CYS A 115 -9.00 14.23 -22.17
N TYR A 116 -8.92 13.78 -20.92
CA TYR A 116 -8.11 12.64 -20.49
C TYR A 116 -9.04 11.49 -20.13
N LEU A 117 -8.98 10.42 -20.92
CA LEU A 117 -9.87 9.27 -20.81
C LEU A 117 -9.36 8.25 -19.79
N ARG A 118 -10.29 7.56 -19.12
CA ARG A 118 -9.98 6.44 -18.22
C ARG A 118 -9.25 5.32 -18.97
N GLN A 119 -9.80 4.91 -20.11
CA GLN A 119 -9.26 3.87 -20.99
C GLN A 119 -9.27 4.35 -22.45
N GLU A 120 -8.35 3.85 -23.26
CA GLU A 120 -8.20 4.28 -24.67
C GLU A 120 -9.37 3.85 -25.56
N ASP A 121 -10.12 2.82 -25.18
CA ASP A 121 -11.25 2.28 -25.93
C ASP A 121 -12.63 2.70 -25.39
N GLN A 122 -12.65 3.56 -24.37
CA GLN A 122 -13.88 4.07 -23.73
C GLN A 122 -13.99 5.59 -23.85
N ASP A 123 -15.19 6.11 -23.66
CA ASP A 123 -15.48 7.55 -23.75
C ASP A 123 -15.58 8.24 -22.37
N PHE A 124 -15.24 7.54 -21.29
CA PHE A 124 -15.27 8.11 -19.93
C PHE A 124 -14.09 9.04 -19.70
N VAL A 125 -14.39 10.29 -19.34
CA VAL A 125 -13.43 11.38 -19.17
C VAL A 125 -13.14 11.57 -17.68
N GLU A 126 -11.91 11.31 -17.24
CA GLU A 126 -11.51 11.51 -15.85
C GLU A 126 -11.29 12.99 -15.53
N HIS A 127 -10.68 13.71 -16.48
CA HIS A 127 -10.50 15.16 -16.35
C HIS A 127 -10.36 15.87 -17.70
N VAL A 128 -10.63 17.18 -17.69
CA VAL A 128 -10.57 18.05 -18.87
C VAL A 128 -9.74 19.28 -18.57
N GLU A 129 -8.85 19.64 -19.49
CA GLU A 129 -8.08 20.89 -19.46
C GLU A 129 -8.64 21.88 -20.48
N TYR A 130 -8.91 23.11 -20.03
CA TYR A 130 -9.40 24.21 -20.85
C TYR A 130 -8.26 25.18 -21.12
N VAL A 131 -7.96 25.39 -22.40
CA VAL A 131 -6.85 26.24 -22.85
C VAL A 131 -7.38 27.35 -23.75
N SER A 132 -6.99 28.59 -23.44
CA SER A 132 -7.30 29.76 -24.26
C SER A 132 -6.01 30.47 -24.64
N ARG A 133 -5.81 30.73 -25.95
CA ARG A 133 -4.63 31.41 -26.49
C ARG A 133 -3.32 30.78 -26.00
N GLY A 134 -3.29 29.45 -25.98
CA GLY A 134 -2.14 28.66 -25.54
C GLY A 134 -1.87 28.63 -24.02
N ARG A 135 -2.74 29.20 -23.18
CA ARG A 135 -2.58 29.21 -21.72
C ARG A 135 -3.63 28.32 -21.06
N LEU A 136 -3.18 27.35 -20.27
CA LEU A 136 -4.07 26.57 -19.39
C LEU A 136 -4.69 27.51 -18.36
N ILE A 137 -6.02 27.53 -18.30
CA ILE A 137 -6.77 28.42 -17.39
C ILE A 137 -7.56 27.64 -16.35
N ARG A 138 -7.96 26.40 -16.67
CA ARG A 138 -8.83 25.59 -15.83
C ARG A 138 -8.65 24.11 -16.13
N LYS A 139 -8.75 23.28 -15.10
CA LYS A 139 -8.84 21.82 -15.21
C LYS A 139 -10.03 21.33 -14.38
N ASP A 140 -10.87 20.47 -14.92
CA ASP A 140 -12.04 19.90 -14.25
C ASP A 140 -11.89 18.40 -14.07
N TYR A 141 -12.31 17.88 -12.92
CA TYR A 141 -12.21 16.46 -12.54
C TYR A 141 -13.59 15.86 -12.34
N PHE A 142 -13.79 14.65 -12.85
CA PHE A 142 -15.10 14.02 -12.93
C PHE A 142 -15.16 12.63 -12.29
N SER A 143 -16.25 12.40 -11.57
CA SER A 143 -16.77 11.08 -11.23
C SER A 143 -18.04 10.87 -12.08
N TYR A 144 -19.23 10.90 -11.48
CA TYR A 144 -20.52 11.05 -12.19
C TYR A 144 -20.92 12.50 -12.44
N VAL A 145 -20.29 13.42 -11.69
CA VAL A 145 -20.38 14.88 -11.85
C VAL A 145 -18.99 15.50 -11.71
N ARG A 146 -18.85 16.79 -12.00
CA ARG A 146 -17.63 17.55 -11.70
C ARG A 146 -17.51 17.75 -10.19
N TYR A 147 -16.59 17.03 -9.55
CA TYR A 147 -16.39 17.15 -8.09
C TYR A 147 -15.33 18.18 -7.70
N ALA A 148 -14.39 18.47 -8.60
CA ALA A 148 -13.34 19.46 -8.37
C ALA A 148 -12.91 20.21 -9.65
N SER A 149 -12.36 21.41 -9.45
CA SER A 149 -11.67 22.19 -10.49
C SER A 149 -10.37 22.76 -9.95
N GLU A 150 -9.38 22.89 -10.82
CA GLU A 150 -8.16 23.64 -10.61
C GLU A 150 -8.12 24.86 -11.54
N TYR A 151 -7.56 25.96 -11.05
CA TYR A 151 -7.43 27.21 -11.80
C TYR A 151 -5.96 27.61 -11.90
N PHE A 152 -5.57 28.01 -13.11
CA PHE A 152 -4.18 28.23 -13.49
C PHE A 152 -3.97 29.64 -14.03
N ALA A 153 -2.81 30.21 -13.70
CA ALA A 153 -2.35 31.47 -14.24
C ALA A 153 -0.91 31.31 -14.75
N PRO A 154 -0.53 32.06 -15.80
CA PRO A 154 0.82 32.01 -16.32
C PRO A 154 1.81 32.70 -15.36
N HIS A 155 2.88 32.00 -15.00
CA HIS A 155 4.04 32.56 -14.30
C HIS A 155 5.32 32.08 -15.00
N ASN A 156 6.18 33.01 -15.44
CA ASN A 156 7.38 32.69 -16.23
C ASN A 156 7.12 31.76 -17.43
N ASP A 157 6.04 32.03 -18.17
CA ASP A 157 5.56 31.21 -19.31
C ASP A 157 5.25 29.74 -18.98
N ALA A 158 5.12 29.39 -17.70
CA ALA A 158 4.60 28.12 -17.22
C ALA A 158 3.18 28.27 -16.65
N ALA A 159 2.35 27.24 -16.78
CA ALA A 159 1.06 27.20 -16.12
C ALA A 159 1.26 26.91 -14.62
N THR A 160 0.83 27.84 -13.76
CA THR A 160 0.97 27.72 -12.31
C THR A 160 -0.40 27.62 -11.67
N LEU A 161 -0.59 26.53 -10.90
CA LEU A 161 -1.78 26.29 -10.09
C LEU A 161 -1.84 27.31 -8.94
N TYR A 162 -2.96 28.01 -8.78
CA TYR A 162 -3.14 28.96 -7.68
C TYR A 162 -4.40 28.71 -6.83
N GLN A 163 -5.38 27.99 -7.37
CA GLN A 163 -6.61 27.68 -6.65
C GLN A 163 -7.17 26.32 -7.06
N ARG A 164 -7.69 25.59 -6.08
CA ARG A 164 -8.52 24.40 -6.31
C ARG A 164 -9.87 24.59 -5.61
N ARG A 165 -10.95 24.11 -6.22
CA ARG A 165 -12.32 24.26 -5.74
C ARG A 165 -13.06 22.93 -5.81
N PHE A 166 -13.80 22.61 -4.76
CA PHE A 166 -14.65 21.42 -4.67
C PHE A 166 -16.13 21.80 -4.74
N TYR A 167 -16.94 20.93 -5.33
CA TYR A 167 -18.35 21.19 -5.63
C TYR A 167 -19.28 20.14 -5.03
N HIS A 168 -20.52 20.56 -4.80
CA HIS A 168 -21.66 19.69 -4.56
C HIS A 168 -22.20 19.10 -5.88
N GLU A 169 -23.10 18.12 -5.77
CA GLU A 169 -23.75 17.46 -6.92
C GLU A 169 -24.49 18.45 -7.84
N ASP A 170 -25.08 19.50 -7.26
CA ASP A 170 -25.79 20.56 -8.00
C ASP A 170 -24.85 21.58 -8.67
N GLY A 171 -23.53 21.43 -8.50
CA GLY A 171 -22.50 22.32 -9.01
C GLY A 171 -22.24 23.56 -8.16
N SER A 172 -22.92 23.73 -7.02
CA SER A 172 -22.60 24.77 -6.04
C SER A 172 -21.26 24.50 -5.36
N VAL A 173 -20.62 25.55 -4.87
CA VAL A 173 -19.28 25.46 -4.29
C VAL A 173 -19.36 24.97 -2.84
N ALA A 174 -18.65 23.90 -2.52
CA ALA A 174 -18.50 23.41 -1.16
C ALA A 174 -17.44 24.22 -0.41
N TYR A 175 -16.23 24.31 -0.98
CA TYR A 175 -15.12 25.12 -0.46
C TYR A 175 -14.06 25.31 -1.55
N ASP A 176 -13.16 26.26 -1.31
CA ASP A 176 -11.96 26.48 -2.13
C ASP A 176 -10.68 26.45 -1.31
N MET A 177 -9.55 26.22 -1.98
CA MET A 177 -8.22 26.28 -1.40
C MET A 177 -7.27 27.10 -2.26
N LEU A 178 -6.37 27.84 -1.63
CA LEU A 178 -5.29 28.58 -2.29
C LEU A 178 -4.00 27.78 -2.25
N ILE A 179 -3.27 27.82 -3.37
CA ILE A 179 -2.01 27.11 -3.56
C ILE A 179 -0.91 28.14 -3.81
N GLU A 180 0.15 28.09 -3.02
CA GLU A 180 1.37 28.89 -3.20
C GLU A 180 2.57 27.95 -3.07
N ASP A 181 3.53 28.03 -4.02
CA ASP A 181 4.71 27.14 -4.07
C ASP A 181 4.41 25.63 -3.95
N GLY A 182 3.23 25.22 -4.44
CA GLY A 182 2.76 23.83 -4.37
C GLY A 182 2.25 23.39 -3.00
N GLN A 183 2.11 24.30 -2.03
CA GLN A 183 1.56 24.05 -0.71
C GLN A 183 0.10 24.51 -0.61
N GLU A 184 -0.68 23.82 0.22
CA GLU A 184 -2.09 24.14 0.51
C GLU A 184 -2.16 25.12 1.70
N GLU A 185 -2.14 26.42 1.40
CA GLU A 185 -1.96 27.50 2.39
C GLU A 185 -3.26 27.95 3.07
N LEU A 186 -4.40 27.87 2.38
CA LEU A 186 -5.67 28.38 2.89
C LEU A 186 -6.83 27.54 2.38
N TYR A 187 -7.79 27.26 3.26
CA TYR A 187 -9.05 26.61 2.93
C TYR A 187 -10.22 27.52 3.32
N ARG A 188 -11.11 27.82 2.37
CA ARG A 188 -12.26 28.71 2.56
C ARG A 188 -13.56 27.95 2.37
N PHE A 189 -14.27 27.77 3.47
CA PHE A 189 -15.66 27.32 3.51
C PHE A 189 -16.60 28.53 3.61
N PRO A 190 -17.91 28.36 3.39
CA PRO A 190 -18.89 29.42 3.62
C PRO A 190 -18.83 29.99 5.05
N ASP A 191 -18.71 29.11 6.05
CA ASP A 191 -18.75 29.44 7.48
C ASP A 191 -17.40 29.28 8.21
N ARG A 192 -16.37 28.73 7.54
CA ARG A 192 -15.03 28.49 8.12
C ARG A 192 -13.89 29.01 7.25
N ILE A 193 -12.73 29.16 7.87
CA ILE A 193 -11.47 29.44 7.21
C ILE A 193 -10.37 28.71 7.98
N PHE A 194 -9.47 28.03 7.28
CA PHE A 194 -8.35 27.30 7.87
C PHE A 194 -7.05 27.72 7.17
N TYR A 195 -5.96 27.80 7.94
CA TYR A 195 -4.65 28.27 7.46
C TYR A 195 -3.60 27.16 7.41
N SER A 196 -4.02 25.91 7.63
CA SER A 196 -3.13 24.76 7.52
C SER A 196 -3.93 23.49 7.25
N LYS A 197 -3.29 22.52 6.60
CA LYS A 197 -3.86 21.18 6.41
C LYS A 197 -4.16 20.50 7.75
N ALA A 198 -3.36 20.74 8.79
CA ALA A 198 -3.59 20.20 10.12
C ALA A 198 -4.93 20.66 10.73
N GLU A 199 -5.27 21.95 10.58
CA GLU A 199 -6.57 22.47 11.02
C GLU A 199 -7.75 21.92 10.21
N LEU A 200 -7.57 21.72 8.89
CA LEU A 200 -8.57 21.06 8.06
C LEU A 200 -8.84 19.62 8.54
N VAL A 201 -7.78 18.85 8.83
CA VAL A 201 -7.89 17.49 9.35
C VAL A 201 -8.58 17.49 10.73
N ARG A 202 -8.28 18.48 11.58
CA ARG A 202 -9.00 18.64 12.86
C ARG A 202 -10.49 18.80 12.64
N TYR A 203 -10.87 19.71 11.72
CA TYR A 203 -12.27 19.96 11.39
C TYR A 203 -12.96 18.71 10.83
N PHE A 204 -12.29 17.98 9.93
CA PHE A 204 -12.76 16.71 9.41
C PHE A 204 -13.08 15.70 10.54
N LEU A 205 -12.14 15.47 11.47
CA LEU A 205 -12.34 14.53 12.58
C LEU A 205 -13.47 14.97 13.53
N GLN A 206 -13.64 16.27 13.74
CA GLN A 206 -14.76 16.82 14.52
C GLN A 206 -16.11 16.59 13.82
N CYS A 207 -16.15 16.70 12.48
CA CYS A 207 -17.35 16.42 11.69
C CYS A 207 -17.74 14.93 11.69
N LEU A 208 -16.78 14.01 11.90
CA LEU A 208 -17.09 12.59 12.09
C LEU A 208 -17.90 12.33 13.38
N GLN A 209 -17.86 13.26 14.35
CA GLN A 209 -18.57 13.14 15.63
C GLN A 209 -18.24 11.84 16.39
N LEU A 210 -16.95 11.50 16.46
CA LEU A 210 -16.46 10.29 17.11
C LEU A 210 -17.04 10.11 18.52
N GLN A 211 -17.55 8.91 18.80
CA GLN A 211 -18.10 8.50 20.09
C GLN A 211 -17.13 7.59 20.84
N ALA A 212 -17.37 7.38 22.14
CA ALA A 212 -16.52 6.56 23.00
C ALA A 212 -16.43 5.08 22.58
N ASP A 213 -17.44 4.58 21.88
CA ASP A 213 -17.46 3.22 21.35
C ASP A 213 -16.82 3.11 19.95
N ASP A 214 -16.48 4.22 19.30
CA ASP A 214 -15.76 4.19 18.03
C ASP A 214 -14.28 3.85 18.22
N VAL A 215 -13.67 3.30 17.18
CA VAL A 215 -12.23 2.97 17.16
C VAL A 215 -11.58 3.68 15.99
N VAL A 216 -10.50 4.39 16.25
CA VAL A 216 -9.63 5.01 15.25
C VAL A 216 -8.36 4.19 15.16
N ILE A 217 -8.02 3.68 13.98
CA ILE A 217 -6.80 2.93 13.70
C ILE A 217 -5.93 3.75 12.76
N LEU A 218 -4.73 4.14 13.23
CA LEU A 218 -3.77 4.92 12.46
C LEU A 218 -2.71 4.01 11.84
N ASP A 219 -2.69 3.94 10.50
CA ASP A 219 -1.71 3.16 9.74
C ASP A 219 -0.48 4.00 9.31
N ARG A 220 -0.66 5.31 9.08
CA ARG A 220 0.42 6.27 8.78
C ARG A 220 0.13 7.63 9.40
N GLU A 221 1.14 8.28 9.99
CA GLU A 221 0.96 9.53 10.73
C GLU A 221 1.55 10.79 10.08
N THR A 222 2.38 10.69 9.03
CA THR A 222 3.13 11.84 8.48
C THR A 222 2.23 13.06 8.24
N GLY A 223 2.49 14.16 8.96
CA GLY A 223 1.74 15.42 8.83
C GLY A 223 0.37 15.46 9.52
N ILE A 224 -0.13 14.35 10.06
CA ILE A 224 -1.45 14.25 10.70
C ILE A 224 -1.44 13.67 12.12
N GLY A 225 -0.33 13.06 12.55
CA GLY A 225 -0.26 12.30 13.80
C GLY A 225 -0.74 13.09 15.02
N GLN A 226 -0.27 14.32 15.19
CA GLN A 226 -0.66 15.14 16.34
C GLN A 226 -2.17 15.40 16.41
N VAL A 227 -2.77 15.85 15.30
CA VAL A 227 -4.20 16.18 15.28
C VAL A 227 -5.08 14.94 15.41
N VAL A 228 -4.67 13.80 14.83
CA VAL A 228 -5.35 12.52 15.02
C VAL A 228 -5.31 12.11 16.49
N PHE A 229 -4.16 12.20 17.14
CA PHE A 229 -4.02 11.86 18.56
C PHE A 229 -4.92 12.72 19.44
N GLU A 230 -4.94 14.04 19.23
CA GLU A 230 -5.74 14.99 20.00
C GLU A 230 -7.25 14.75 19.87
N GLU A 231 -7.77 14.63 18.65
CA GLU A 231 -9.23 14.47 18.43
C GLU A 231 -9.73 13.05 18.73
N SER A 232 -8.86 12.04 18.63
CA SER A 232 -9.26 10.65 18.87
C SER A 232 -9.38 10.29 20.35
N GLN A 233 -8.97 11.15 21.30
CA GLN A 233 -9.09 10.87 22.75
C GLN A 233 -10.54 10.73 23.23
N LYS A 234 -11.53 11.10 22.42
CA LYS A 234 -12.97 10.88 22.69
C LYS A 234 -13.42 9.46 22.35
N ALA A 235 -12.62 8.73 21.58
CA ALA A 235 -12.83 7.38 21.08
C ALA A 235 -11.62 6.51 21.48
N LYS A 236 -11.52 5.29 20.95
CA LYS A 236 -10.36 4.42 21.19
C LYS A 236 -9.34 4.56 20.06
N LEU A 237 -8.09 4.88 20.38
CA LEU A 237 -7.01 5.06 19.42
C LEU A 237 -6.09 3.84 19.38
N GLY A 238 -5.99 3.21 18.22
CA GLY A 238 -5.02 2.17 17.89
C GLY A 238 -3.98 2.63 16.88
N VAL A 239 -2.74 2.16 17.02
CA VAL A 239 -1.66 2.43 16.05
C VAL A 239 -1.14 1.11 15.49
N VAL A 240 -0.99 1.03 14.16
CA VAL A 240 -0.48 -0.18 13.49
C VAL A 240 0.98 0.01 13.10
N VAL A 241 1.81 -0.96 13.47
CA VAL A 241 3.23 -1.01 13.13
C VAL A 241 3.43 -2.00 11.99
N HIS A 242 3.70 -1.49 10.79
CA HIS A 242 3.77 -2.25 9.54
C HIS A 242 5.17 -2.79 9.21
N ALA A 243 6.21 -2.07 9.63
CA ALA A 243 7.60 -2.36 9.32
C ALA A 243 8.45 -2.49 10.58
N GLU A 244 9.76 -2.64 10.41
CA GLU A 244 10.71 -2.54 11.53
C GLU A 244 10.59 -1.18 12.22
N HIS A 245 10.63 -1.21 13.54
CA HIS A 245 10.15 -0.12 14.39
C HIS A 245 11.29 0.67 15.05
N PHE A 246 12.53 0.19 14.95
CA PHE A 246 13.72 0.84 15.47
C PHE A 246 14.94 0.55 14.60
N SER A 247 15.98 1.38 14.73
CA SER A 247 17.28 1.16 14.08
C SER A 247 18.25 0.56 15.07
N GLU A 248 18.51 -0.75 14.97
CA GLU A 248 19.45 -1.46 15.83
C GLU A 248 20.87 -0.85 15.77
N ASN A 249 21.36 -0.55 14.56
CA ASN A 249 22.69 0.02 14.36
C ASN A 249 22.88 1.42 14.95
N ALA A 250 21.78 2.12 15.25
CA ALA A 250 21.79 3.46 15.84
C ALA A 250 21.32 3.46 17.30
N SER A 251 21.06 2.29 17.88
CA SER A 251 20.62 2.13 19.26
C SER A 251 21.77 1.57 20.13
N SER A 252 21.67 1.78 21.43
CA SER A 252 22.56 1.25 22.45
C SER A 252 21.75 0.76 23.65
N ASP A 253 22.40 0.22 24.67
CA ASP A 253 21.73 -0.18 25.91
C ASP A 253 21.04 0.99 26.62
N ASP A 254 21.47 2.24 26.40
CA ASP A 254 20.92 3.42 27.08
C ASP A 254 19.93 4.22 26.21
N TYR A 255 20.07 4.16 24.87
CA TYR A 255 19.29 4.97 23.94
C TYR A 255 18.77 4.15 22.77
N ILE A 256 17.50 4.34 22.43
CA ILE A 256 16.88 3.72 21.26
C ILE A 256 16.53 4.77 20.23
N LEU A 257 16.80 4.47 18.96
CA LEU A 257 16.33 5.28 17.83
C LEU A 257 15.15 4.57 17.19
N TRP A 258 13.95 5.10 17.40
CA TRP A 258 12.75 4.64 16.72
C TRP A 258 12.79 4.97 15.23
N ASN A 259 12.09 4.15 14.45
CA ASN A 259 11.80 4.50 13.06
C ASN A 259 11.03 5.83 13.02
N ASN A 260 11.39 6.70 12.08
CA ASN A 260 10.79 8.03 11.95
C ASN A 260 9.27 8.01 11.71
N PHE A 261 8.72 6.88 11.24
CA PHE A 261 7.28 6.68 11.10
C PHE A 261 6.56 6.21 12.37
N TYR A 262 7.27 6.00 13.48
CA TYR A 262 6.66 5.55 14.74
C TYR A 262 7.14 6.33 15.97
N ASP A 263 8.18 7.16 15.82
CA ASP A 263 8.77 7.92 16.91
C ASP A 263 7.74 8.77 17.67
N TYR A 264 6.86 9.48 16.95
CA TYR A 264 5.80 10.28 17.57
C TYR A 264 4.84 9.42 18.38
N GLN A 265 4.37 8.31 17.81
CA GLN A 265 3.39 7.42 18.41
C GLN A 265 3.96 6.71 19.65
N PHE A 266 5.20 6.23 19.58
CA PHE A 266 5.85 5.56 20.71
C PHE A 266 6.22 6.55 21.82
N THR A 267 6.66 7.75 21.46
CA THR A 267 6.90 8.82 22.44
C THR A 267 5.61 9.15 23.20
N ASN A 268 4.48 9.23 22.51
CA ASN A 268 3.16 9.55 23.06
C ASN A 268 2.29 8.31 23.31
N ALA A 269 2.90 7.16 23.59
CA ALA A 269 2.20 5.88 23.74
C ALA A 269 1.17 5.86 24.89
N ASP A 270 1.23 6.80 25.84
CA ASP A 270 0.22 6.97 26.90
C ASP A 270 -1.13 7.49 26.38
N LYS A 271 -1.19 7.94 25.11
CA LYS A 271 -2.41 8.38 24.42
C LYS A 271 -3.03 7.34 23.51
N VAL A 272 -2.42 6.16 23.43
CA VAL A 272 -2.79 5.07 22.52
C VAL A 272 -3.34 3.92 23.36
N ASP A 273 -4.57 3.48 23.07
CA ASP A 273 -5.22 2.39 23.79
C ASP A 273 -4.57 1.03 23.47
N PHE A 274 -4.10 0.84 22.22
CA PHE A 274 -3.38 -0.37 21.82
C PHE A 274 -2.50 -0.15 20.58
N PHE A 275 -1.40 -0.90 20.50
CA PHE A 275 -0.61 -1.06 19.27
C PHE A 275 -0.92 -2.42 18.63
N ILE A 276 -0.98 -2.46 17.31
CA ILE A 276 -1.04 -3.68 16.53
C ILE A 276 0.31 -3.90 15.86
N VAL A 277 0.89 -5.08 16.06
CA VAL A 277 2.08 -5.54 15.34
C VAL A 277 1.75 -6.82 14.56
N ALA A 278 2.49 -7.07 13.49
CA ALA A 278 2.17 -8.16 12.58
C ALA A 278 2.62 -9.55 13.09
N THR A 279 3.59 -9.60 14.00
CA THR A 279 4.20 -10.85 14.48
C THR A 279 4.39 -10.84 16.01
N GLU A 280 4.32 -12.02 16.62
CA GLU A 280 4.55 -12.15 18.07
C GLU A 280 6.01 -11.83 18.44
N ALA A 281 6.94 -12.07 17.50
CA ALA A 281 8.35 -11.69 17.66
C ALA A 281 8.50 -10.18 17.79
N GLN A 282 7.80 -9.40 16.94
CA GLN A 282 7.81 -7.93 17.04
C GLN A 282 7.16 -7.46 18.34
N LYS A 283 6.04 -8.07 18.74
CA LYS A 283 5.38 -7.75 20.01
C LYS A 283 6.34 -7.90 21.20
N THR A 284 6.98 -9.06 21.30
CA THR A 284 7.88 -9.39 22.40
C THR A 284 9.03 -8.40 22.49
N ILE A 285 9.66 -8.07 21.37
CA ILE A 285 10.78 -7.13 21.32
C ILE A 285 10.32 -5.71 21.67
N LEU A 286 9.20 -5.26 21.07
CA LEU A 286 8.67 -3.92 21.32
C LEU A 286 8.24 -3.73 22.78
N GLU A 287 7.59 -4.73 23.40
CA GLU A 287 7.24 -4.72 24.83
C GLU A 287 8.47 -4.55 25.73
N GLN A 288 9.54 -5.32 25.45
CA GLN A 288 10.80 -5.23 26.18
C GLN A 288 11.44 -3.85 26.04
N GLN A 289 11.46 -3.30 24.82
CA GLN A 289 12.04 -1.99 24.56
C GLN A 289 11.23 -0.86 25.21
N PHE A 290 9.90 -0.91 25.18
CA PHE A 290 9.07 0.05 25.91
C PHE A 290 9.37 0.05 27.40
N GLN A 291 9.45 -1.14 28.00
CA GLN A 291 9.75 -1.29 29.42
C GLN A 291 11.15 -0.77 29.76
N HIS A 292 12.15 -1.09 28.93
CA HIS A 292 13.55 -0.73 29.16
C HIS A 292 13.83 0.77 28.96
N TYR A 293 13.42 1.34 27.82
CA TYR A 293 13.81 2.71 27.44
C TYR A 293 12.85 3.80 27.91
N SER A 294 11.57 3.47 28.14
CA SER A 294 10.54 4.49 28.43
C SER A 294 9.78 4.25 29.73
N ASN A 295 9.92 3.06 30.34
CA ASN A 295 9.13 2.60 31.47
C ASN A 295 7.61 2.74 31.25
N LYS A 296 7.16 2.68 29.98
CA LYS A 296 5.76 2.59 29.59
C LYS A 296 5.40 1.13 29.31
N GLN A 297 4.13 0.79 29.46
CA GLN A 297 3.61 -0.56 29.22
C GLN A 297 2.32 -0.47 28.40
N PRO A 298 2.37 0.04 27.16
CA PRO A 298 1.19 0.11 26.32
C PRO A 298 0.71 -1.31 25.98
N LYS A 299 -0.59 -1.48 25.75
CA LYS A 299 -1.13 -2.75 25.27
C LYS A 299 -0.65 -2.99 23.84
N ILE A 300 -0.03 -4.14 23.59
CA ILE A 300 0.41 -4.55 22.25
C ILE A 300 -0.27 -5.86 21.90
N VAL A 301 -0.90 -5.91 20.73
CA VAL A 301 -1.59 -7.10 20.22
C VAL A 301 -0.99 -7.55 18.90
N THR A 302 -0.96 -8.87 18.70
CA THR A 302 -0.47 -9.47 17.47
C THR A 302 -1.66 -9.79 16.57
N ILE A 303 -1.76 -9.09 15.45
CA ILE A 303 -2.75 -9.40 14.41
C ILE A 303 -2.03 -9.39 13.07
N PRO A 304 -1.95 -10.54 12.37
CA PRO A 304 -1.42 -10.61 11.02
C PRO A 304 -2.04 -9.58 10.09
N VAL A 305 -1.21 -8.92 9.27
CA VAL A 305 -1.66 -7.88 8.33
C VAL A 305 -2.39 -8.44 7.10
N GLY A 306 -2.37 -9.75 6.91
CA GLY A 306 -3.13 -10.46 5.90
C GLY A 306 -3.56 -11.84 6.41
N SER A 307 -4.37 -12.53 5.63
CA SER A 307 -4.81 -13.89 5.93
C SER A 307 -5.01 -14.73 4.67
N LEU A 308 -5.12 -16.04 4.87
CA LEU A 308 -5.39 -17.01 3.82
C LEU A 308 -6.82 -17.53 3.95
N ASP A 309 -7.65 -17.34 2.93
CA ASP A 309 -9.02 -17.87 2.94
C ASP A 309 -9.07 -19.39 3.01
N GLN A 310 -8.14 -20.02 2.31
CA GLN A 310 -7.93 -21.44 2.30
C GLN A 310 -6.47 -21.72 1.94
N LEU A 311 -6.02 -22.93 2.22
CA LEU A 311 -4.75 -23.42 1.70
C LEU A 311 -4.92 -23.76 0.21
N THR A 312 -3.98 -23.30 -0.62
CA THR A 312 -4.03 -23.50 -2.08
C THR A 312 -3.20 -24.70 -2.46
N TYR A 313 -3.86 -25.83 -2.72
CA TYR A 313 -3.20 -27.04 -3.21
C TYR A 313 -3.06 -27.01 -4.74
N PRO A 314 -1.92 -27.46 -5.29
CA PRO A 314 -1.72 -27.51 -6.74
C PRO A 314 -2.70 -28.49 -7.40
N LYS A 315 -3.38 -28.03 -8.46
CA LYS A 315 -4.28 -28.88 -9.29
C LYS A 315 -3.49 -29.75 -10.27
N ASP A 316 -2.41 -29.18 -10.78
CA ASP A 316 -1.46 -29.81 -11.70
C ASP A 316 -0.11 -29.99 -11.01
N PRO A 317 0.75 -30.92 -11.48
CA PRO A 317 2.12 -31.01 -10.96
C PRO A 317 2.84 -29.66 -11.05
N ARG A 318 3.53 -29.28 -9.96
CA ARG A 318 4.43 -28.11 -9.94
C ARG A 318 5.48 -28.24 -11.04
N LYS A 319 5.88 -27.13 -11.65
CA LYS A 319 6.94 -27.14 -12.65
C LYS A 319 8.27 -27.54 -11.97
N PRO A 320 8.95 -28.61 -12.39
CA PRO A 320 10.23 -29.00 -11.81
C PRO A 320 11.28 -27.89 -11.91
N PHE A 321 12.12 -27.77 -10.89
CA PHE A 321 13.21 -26.79 -10.74
C PHE A 321 12.76 -25.34 -10.91
N SER A 322 11.53 -25.01 -10.50
CA SER A 322 10.97 -23.66 -10.66
C SER A 322 10.98 -22.87 -9.36
N MET A 323 11.49 -21.64 -9.46
CA MET A 323 11.61 -20.69 -8.37
C MET A 323 10.80 -19.44 -8.69
N ILE A 324 10.29 -18.80 -7.64
CA ILE A 324 9.53 -17.56 -7.75
C ILE A 324 9.98 -16.58 -6.66
N THR A 325 9.95 -15.29 -6.98
CA THR A 325 9.97 -14.21 -6.00
C THR A 325 8.94 -13.14 -6.38
N ALA A 326 8.35 -12.50 -5.38
CA ALA A 326 7.33 -11.46 -5.58
C ALA A 326 7.53 -10.31 -4.59
N SER A 327 7.84 -9.12 -5.09
CA SER A 327 7.98 -7.91 -4.27
C SER A 327 7.98 -6.64 -5.14
N ARG A 328 8.02 -5.45 -4.50
CA ARG A 328 8.43 -4.23 -5.23
C ARG A 328 9.87 -4.42 -5.71
N LEU A 329 10.16 -4.02 -6.96
CA LEU A 329 11.53 -4.05 -7.49
C LEU A 329 12.30 -2.82 -6.98
N ALA A 330 12.74 -2.90 -5.73
CA ALA A 330 13.41 -1.83 -4.99
C ALA A 330 14.74 -2.31 -4.41
N THR A 331 15.68 -1.40 -4.17
CA THR A 331 17.05 -1.71 -3.78
C THR A 331 17.09 -2.52 -2.47
N GLU A 332 16.19 -2.25 -1.52
CA GLU A 332 16.11 -2.96 -0.24
C GLU A 332 15.69 -4.44 -0.35
N LYS A 333 15.20 -4.89 -1.52
CA LYS A 333 14.81 -6.28 -1.77
C LYS A 333 15.94 -7.14 -2.32
N HIS A 334 17.05 -6.53 -2.75
CA HIS A 334 18.27 -7.20 -3.21
C HIS A 334 18.04 -8.37 -4.19
N ILE A 335 17.10 -8.20 -5.13
CA ILE A 335 16.75 -9.23 -6.12
C ILE A 335 17.94 -9.52 -7.05
N ASP A 336 18.87 -8.58 -7.20
CA ASP A 336 20.12 -8.77 -7.92
C ASP A 336 20.99 -9.90 -7.34
N TRP A 337 20.99 -10.10 -6.02
CA TRP A 337 21.66 -11.25 -5.40
C TRP A 337 20.97 -12.58 -5.77
N LEU A 338 19.64 -12.60 -5.85
CA LEU A 338 18.89 -13.78 -6.28
C LEU A 338 19.14 -14.12 -7.75
N VAL A 339 19.26 -13.11 -8.61
CA VAL A 339 19.64 -13.30 -10.02
C VAL A 339 21.02 -13.94 -10.11
N ALA A 340 22.02 -13.38 -9.43
CA ALA A 340 23.38 -13.91 -9.45
C ALA A 340 23.47 -15.34 -8.86
N ALA A 341 22.76 -15.60 -7.76
CA ALA A 341 22.66 -16.94 -7.17
C ALA A 341 21.99 -17.94 -8.13
N THR A 342 20.95 -17.54 -8.85
CA THR A 342 20.28 -18.40 -9.83
C THR A 342 21.21 -18.75 -10.98
N VAL A 343 21.96 -17.78 -11.51
CA VAL A 343 22.96 -18.00 -12.56
C VAL A 343 24.03 -18.99 -12.11
N GLN A 344 24.55 -18.86 -10.88
CA GLN A 344 25.56 -19.78 -10.35
C GLN A 344 25.00 -21.18 -10.04
N ALA A 345 23.78 -21.27 -9.51
CA ALA A 345 23.14 -22.55 -9.21
C ALA A 345 22.80 -23.36 -10.47
N GLN A 346 22.55 -22.68 -11.60
CA GLN A 346 22.25 -23.33 -12.89
C GLN A 346 23.36 -24.27 -13.35
N ALA A 347 24.63 -23.98 -13.01
CA ALA A 347 25.76 -24.85 -13.34
C ALA A 347 25.65 -26.26 -12.74
N GLN A 348 24.93 -26.42 -11.63
CA GLN A 348 24.66 -27.71 -10.99
C GLN A 348 23.24 -28.23 -11.29
N LEU A 349 22.30 -27.32 -11.54
CA LEU A 349 20.89 -27.61 -11.79
C LEU A 349 20.44 -26.91 -13.09
N PRO A 350 20.72 -27.51 -14.27
CA PRO A 350 20.56 -26.83 -15.57
C PRO A 350 19.09 -26.52 -15.94
N GLU A 351 18.13 -27.15 -15.26
CA GLU A 351 16.69 -26.95 -15.47
C GLU A 351 16.10 -25.80 -14.62
N LEU A 352 16.90 -25.16 -13.76
CA LEU A 352 16.42 -24.08 -12.89
C LEU A 352 15.79 -22.95 -13.69
N THR A 353 14.65 -22.47 -13.19
CA THR A 353 14.02 -21.24 -13.68
C THR A 353 13.62 -20.34 -12.52
N LEU A 354 13.69 -19.02 -12.71
CA LEU A 354 13.27 -18.02 -11.74
C LEU A 354 12.34 -17.00 -12.42
N ASP A 355 11.11 -16.92 -11.92
CA ASP A 355 10.17 -15.86 -12.31
C ASP A 355 10.11 -14.78 -11.21
N ILE A 356 10.28 -13.52 -11.62
CA ILE A 356 10.32 -12.35 -10.75
C ILE A 356 9.07 -11.51 -11.01
N TYR A 357 8.18 -11.45 -10.03
CA TYR A 357 6.95 -10.66 -10.06
C TYR A 357 7.11 -9.35 -9.29
N GLY A 358 6.61 -8.26 -9.87
CA GLY A 358 6.73 -6.92 -9.32
C GLY A 358 7.02 -5.85 -10.37
N LYS A 359 6.97 -4.60 -9.92
CA LYS A 359 7.46 -3.42 -10.64
C LYS A 359 8.24 -2.52 -9.67
N GLY A 360 9.11 -1.66 -10.20
CA GLY A 360 9.85 -0.69 -9.39
C GLY A 360 11.11 -0.17 -10.08
N GLY A 361 11.82 0.73 -9.40
CA GLY A 361 12.99 1.43 -9.96
C GLY A 361 14.17 0.52 -10.33
N GLU A 362 14.26 -0.68 -9.72
CA GLU A 362 15.34 -1.62 -10.03
C GLU A 362 15.08 -2.45 -11.29
N GLU A 363 13.92 -2.33 -11.95
CA GLU A 363 13.53 -3.19 -13.08
C GLU A 363 14.56 -3.19 -14.21
N GLU A 364 15.01 -2.01 -14.65
CA GLU A 364 15.99 -1.89 -15.76
C GLU A 364 17.38 -2.41 -15.37
N LYS A 365 17.79 -2.21 -14.11
CA LYS A 365 19.05 -2.76 -13.58
C LYS A 365 19.01 -4.28 -13.54
N LEU A 366 17.89 -4.87 -13.14
CA LEU A 366 17.69 -6.32 -13.12
C LEU A 366 17.66 -6.89 -14.54
N ARG A 367 16.94 -6.26 -15.47
CA ARG A 367 16.89 -6.65 -16.89
C ARG A 367 18.28 -6.71 -17.49
N ARG A 368 19.07 -5.65 -17.29
CA ARG A 368 20.46 -5.57 -17.75
C ARG A 368 21.33 -6.67 -17.18
N ARG A 369 21.24 -6.96 -15.87
CA ARG A 369 22.02 -8.04 -15.24
C ARG A 369 21.67 -9.42 -15.80
N ILE A 370 20.38 -9.68 -16.05
CA ILE A 370 19.92 -10.94 -16.66
C ILE A 370 20.48 -11.09 -18.09
N GLU A 371 20.49 -10.01 -18.86
CA GLU A 371 21.02 -9.96 -20.23
C GLU A 371 22.55 -10.16 -20.26
N GLU A 372 23.29 -9.42 -19.43
CA GLU A 372 24.75 -9.52 -19.33
C GLU A 372 25.22 -10.91 -18.89
N ALA A 373 24.41 -11.61 -18.08
CA ALA A 373 24.66 -12.98 -17.65
C ALA A 373 24.23 -14.04 -18.69
N GLY A 374 23.57 -13.66 -19.79
CA GLY A 374 23.01 -14.59 -20.77
C GLY A 374 21.90 -15.49 -20.20
N ALA A 375 21.16 -15.00 -19.18
CA ALA A 375 20.23 -15.80 -18.38
C ALA A 375 18.75 -15.64 -18.79
N GLN A 376 18.48 -14.97 -19.91
CA GLN A 376 17.13 -14.57 -20.36
C GLN A 376 16.18 -15.76 -20.59
N ASP A 377 16.72 -16.94 -20.92
CA ASP A 377 15.90 -18.13 -21.20
C ASP A 377 15.24 -18.70 -19.95
N TYR A 378 15.86 -18.48 -18.78
CA TYR A 378 15.46 -19.11 -17.51
C TYR A 378 15.21 -18.14 -16.34
N ILE A 379 15.58 -16.86 -16.44
CA ILE A 379 15.21 -15.82 -15.47
C ILE A 379 14.31 -14.79 -16.16
N ARG A 380 13.10 -14.55 -15.64
CA ARG A 380 12.09 -13.70 -16.30
C ARG A 380 11.51 -12.65 -15.37
N LEU A 381 11.50 -11.41 -15.84
CA LEU A 381 10.72 -10.32 -15.23
C LEU A 381 9.27 -10.40 -15.75
N LYS A 382 8.32 -10.65 -14.85
CA LYS A 382 6.91 -10.92 -15.18
C LYS A 382 6.01 -9.70 -15.02
N GLY A 383 6.51 -8.60 -14.47
CA GLY A 383 5.71 -7.44 -14.09
C GLY A 383 4.82 -7.72 -12.87
N HIS A 384 3.92 -6.79 -12.58
CA HIS A 384 2.90 -6.98 -11.54
C HIS A 384 1.72 -7.80 -12.10
N ALA A 385 1.22 -8.75 -11.30
CA ALA A 385 0.11 -9.63 -11.66
C ALA A 385 -0.64 -10.08 -10.40
N ASP A 386 -1.86 -10.60 -10.56
CA ASP A 386 -2.55 -11.36 -9.52
C ASP A 386 -1.83 -12.70 -9.31
N LEU A 387 -1.30 -12.91 -8.11
CA LEU A 387 -0.47 -14.06 -7.76
C LEU A 387 -1.25 -15.19 -7.08
N SER A 388 -2.54 -14.99 -6.77
CA SER A 388 -3.35 -15.86 -5.91
C SER A 388 -3.37 -17.34 -6.34
N GLN A 389 -3.27 -17.61 -7.65
CA GLN A 389 -3.22 -18.97 -8.22
C GLN A 389 -1.85 -19.35 -8.79
N ILE A 390 -0.89 -18.42 -8.81
CA ILE A 390 0.39 -18.59 -9.50
C ILE A 390 1.37 -19.37 -8.62
N TYR A 391 1.44 -19.07 -7.32
CA TYR A 391 2.39 -19.68 -6.38
C TYR A 391 2.37 -21.21 -6.39
N ALA A 392 1.18 -21.82 -6.47
CA ALA A 392 1.02 -23.27 -6.45
C ALA A 392 1.65 -23.98 -7.67
N GLY A 393 2.01 -23.26 -8.74
CA GLY A 393 2.72 -23.79 -9.89
C GLY A 393 4.24 -23.91 -9.72
N TYR A 394 4.81 -23.28 -8.69
CA TYR A 394 6.26 -23.25 -8.45
C TYR A 394 6.69 -24.23 -7.36
N GLU A 395 8.00 -24.41 -7.18
CA GLU A 395 8.58 -25.34 -6.21
C GLU A 395 9.33 -24.67 -5.05
N LEU A 396 9.76 -23.43 -5.20
CA LEU A 396 10.53 -22.70 -4.20
C LEU A 396 10.28 -21.19 -4.27
N TYR A 397 10.05 -20.56 -3.12
CA TYR A 397 10.03 -19.11 -3.01
C TYR A 397 11.38 -18.57 -2.49
N LEU A 398 11.92 -17.53 -3.13
CA LEU A 398 13.17 -16.87 -2.72
C LEU A 398 12.91 -15.45 -2.24
N THR A 399 13.60 -15.06 -1.15
CA THR A 399 13.63 -13.68 -0.66
C THR A 399 15.04 -13.28 -0.25
N ALA A 400 15.50 -12.11 -0.69
CA ALA A 400 16.74 -11.47 -0.25
C ALA A 400 16.46 -10.16 0.52
N SER A 401 15.23 -9.98 1.03
CA SER A 401 14.89 -8.83 1.87
C SER A 401 15.70 -8.89 3.17
N THR A 402 16.40 -7.80 3.49
CA THR A 402 17.22 -7.68 4.71
C THR A 402 16.41 -7.24 5.94
N SER A 403 15.17 -6.80 5.72
CA SER A 403 14.16 -6.56 6.75
C SER A 403 12.78 -6.78 6.14
N GLU A 404 11.87 -7.40 6.89
CA GLU A 404 10.47 -7.59 6.47
C GLU A 404 9.57 -7.59 7.70
N GLY A 405 8.64 -6.63 7.82
CA GLY A 405 7.75 -6.54 8.97
C GLY A 405 6.85 -7.78 9.13
N PHE A 406 6.36 -8.31 8.00
CA PHE A 406 5.54 -9.51 7.95
C PHE A 406 5.79 -10.33 6.68
N GLY A 407 5.64 -9.71 5.50
CA GLY A 407 5.80 -10.37 4.21
C GLY A 407 4.52 -11.09 3.77
N LEU A 408 3.57 -10.34 3.21
CA LEU A 408 2.33 -10.90 2.62
C LEU A 408 2.64 -11.96 1.56
N THR A 409 3.67 -11.75 0.74
CA THR A 409 4.07 -12.72 -0.28
C THR A 409 4.71 -13.99 0.32
N LEU A 410 5.29 -13.91 1.53
CA LEU A 410 5.75 -15.09 2.27
C LEU A 410 4.55 -15.90 2.78
N MET A 411 3.53 -15.22 3.33
CA MET A 411 2.27 -15.83 3.75
C MET A 411 1.57 -16.54 2.58
N GLU A 412 1.44 -15.88 1.44
CA GLU A 412 0.82 -16.43 0.23
C GLU A 412 1.64 -17.63 -0.31
N ALA A 413 2.97 -17.56 -0.24
CA ALA A 413 3.86 -18.66 -0.62
C ALA A 413 3.69 -19.90 0.29
N VAL A 414 3.70 -19.74 1.62
CA VAL A 414 3.45 -20.88 2.54
C VAL A 414 2.03 -21.42 2.39
N GLY A 415 1.04 -20.54 2.17
CA GLY A 415 -0.35 -20.91 1.91
C GLY A 415 -0.54 -21.71 0.63
N SER A 416 0.39 -21.57 -0.31
CA SER A 416 0.48 -22.34 -1.55
C SER A 416 1.47 -23.51 -1.47
N GLY A 417 1.95 -23.83 -0.25
CA GLY A 417 2.82 -24.95 0.05
C GLY A 417 4.24 -24.82 -0.49
N LEU A 418 4.73 -23.61 -0.78
CA LEU A 418 6.11 -23.42 -1.20
C LEU A 418 7.05 -23.48 0.01
N PRO A 419 8.14 -24.24 -0.06
CA PRO A 419 9.32 -24.00 0.75
C PRO A 419 9.90 -22.59 0.49
N LEU A 420 10.62 -22.05 1.47
CA LEU A 420 11.19 -20.70 1.40
C LEU A 420 12.68 -20.69 1.70
N ILE A 421 13.44 -19.86 1.00
CA ILE A 421 14.82 -19.52 1.39
C ILE A 421 14.92 -18.01 1.54
N GLY A 422 15.38 -17.57 2.71
CA GLY A 422 15.55 -16.17 3.05
C GLY A 422 16.61 -15.95 4.11
N PHE A 423 16.90 -14.69 4.42
CA PHE A 423 17.82 -14.36 5.51
C PHE A 423 17.20 -14.58 6.89
N ASP A 424 18.02 -14.91 7.88
CA ASP A 424 17.66 -14.89 9.30
C ASP A 424 17.59 -13.45 9.81
N VAL A 425 16.50 -12.77 9.47
CA VAL A 425 16.25 -11.37 9.82
C VAL A 425 14.83 -11.18 10.33
N ARG A 426 14.69 -10.22 11.23
CA ARG A 426 13.40 -9.82 11.77
C ARG A 426 12.49 -9.27 10.67
N TYR A 427 11.19 -9.57 10.64
CA TYR A 427 10.41 -10.53 11.45
C TYR A 427 9.76 -11.59 10.55
N GLY A 428 9.37 -11.20 9.34
CA GLY A 428 8.62 -12.03 8.40
C GLY A 428 9.31 -13.35 8.08
N ASN A 429 10.59 -13.32 7.74
CA ASN A 429 11.34 -14.55 7.45
C ASN A 429 11.36 -15.49 8.66
N GLN A 430 11.66 -14.99 9.86
CA GLN A 430 11.64 -15.76 11.11
C GLN A 430 10.24 -16.26 11.50
N THR A 431 9.19 -15.63 10.96
CA THR A 431 7.79 -16.00 11.22
C THR A 431 7.30 -17.10 10.28
N PHE A 432 7.79 -17.12 9.03
CA PHE A 432 7.31 -18.03 7.98
C PHE A 432 8.29 -19.16 7.65
N ILE A 433 9.53 -19.11 8.13
CA ILE A 433 10.57 -20.08 7.83
C ILE A 433 11.06 -20.73 9.12
N ASP A 434 10.69 -22.00 9.28
CA ASP A 434 11.29 -22.91 10.25
C ASP A 434 12.52 -23.55 9.61
N ASP A 435 13.71 -23.11 10.02
CA ASP A 435 14.99 -23.55 9.42
C ASP A 435 15.11 -25.08 9.39
N GLY A 436 15.43 -25.60 8.20
CA GLY A 436 15.58 -27.02 7.94
C GLY A 436 14.27 -27.80 7.82
N LYS A 437 13.11 -27.23 8.17
CA LYS A 437 11.80 -27.89 8.12
C LYS A 437 10.98 -27.52 6.89
N ASN A 438 10.69 -26.24 6.66
CA ASN A 438 10.00 -25.77 5.44
C ASN A 438 10.88 -24.85 4.57
N GLY A 439 12.17 -24.83 4.82
CA GLY A 439 13.05 -23.88 4.16
C GLY A 439 14.40 -23.75 4.82
N TYR A 440 15.10 -22.68 4.48
CA TYR A 440 16.37 -22.33 5.11
C TYR A 440 16.44 -20.85 5.44
N LEU A 441 16.93 -20.57 6.65
CA LEU A 441 17.32 -19.24 7.08
C LEU A 441 18.83 -19.09 6.89
N ILE A 442 19.23 -18.10 6.10
CA ILE A 442 20.63 -17.79 5.82
C ILE A 442 21.09 -16.70 6.79
N PRO A 443 22.09 -16.95 7.65
CA PRO A 443 22.67 -15.90 8.48
C PRO A 443 23.28 -14.80 7.60
N VAL A 444 23.01 -13.54 7.93
CA VAL A 444 23.57 -12.38 7.20
C VAL A 444 24.55 -11.63 8.10
N SER A 445 25.72 -11.30 7.55
CA SER A 445 26.68 -10.43 8.25
C SER A 445 26.31 -8.96 8.08
N SER A 446 26.67 -8.11 9.05
CA SER A 446 26.43 -6.66 9.00
C SER A 446 27.03 -5.99 7.76
N ASN A 447 28.10 -6.58 7.20
CA ASN A 447 28.84 -6.00 6.08
C ASN A 447 28.31 -6.46 4.71
N GLN A 448 27.30 -7.35 4.68
CA GLN A 448 26.58 -7.82 3.49
C GLN A 448 27.50 -8.13 2.29
N VAL A 449 28.47 -9.01 2.49
CA VAL A 449 29.43 -9.39 1.45
C VAL A 449 28.73 -10.20 0.35
N GLU A 450 28.57 -9.59 -0.83
CA GLU A 450 27.78 -10.12 -1.96
C GLU A 450 28.17 -11.56 -2.34
N ASP A 451 29.46 -11.86 -2.51
CA ASP A 451 29.93 -13.21 -2.89
C ASP A 451 29.56 -14.29 -1.85
N GLN A 452 29.58 -13.94 -0.55
CA GLN A 452 29.21 -14.88 0.51
C GLN A 452 27.71 -15.14 0.50
N ILE A 453 26.91 -14.09 0.29
CA ILE A 453 25.45 -14.19 0.19
C ILE A 453 25.08 -15.06 -1.01
N ILE A 454 25.66 -14.79 -2.18
CA ILE A 454 25.39 -15.54 -3.41
C ILE A 454 25.73 -17.02 -3.20
N ALA A 455 26.92 -17.33 -2.67
CA ALA A 455 27.34 -18.70 -2.40
C ALA A 455 26.40 -19.41 -1.41
N ALA A 456 25.94 -18.72 -0.37
CA ALA A 456 25.01 -19.28 0.61
C ALA A 456 23.63 -19.59 -0.01
N PHE A 457 23.09 -18.71 -0.85
CA PHE A 457 21.85 -19.00 -1.59
C PHE A 457 22.02 -20.20 -2.52
N VAL A 458 23.13 -20.27 -3.27
CA VAL A 458 23.43 -21.42 -4.15
C VAL A 458 23.45 -22.72 -3.37
N GLU A 459 24.14 -22.75 -2.21
CA GLU A 459 24.21 -23.93 -1.34
C GLU A 459 22.81 -24.39 -0.94
N LYS A 460 21.95 -23.48 -0.46
CA LYS A 460 20.61 -23.84 0.02
C LYS A 460 19.65 -24.22 -1.11
N ILE A 461 19.72 -23.55 -2.27
CA ILE A 461 18.95 -23.90 -3.47
C ILE A 461 19.32 -25.33 -3.92
N VAL A 462 20.62 -25.62 -4.05
CA VAL A 462 21.09 -26.95 -4.47
C VAL A 462 20.69 -28.02 -3.45
N ALA A 463 20.86 -27.75 -2.16
CA ALA A 463 20.45 -28.67 -1.10
C ALA A 463 18.96 -29.00 -1.16
N LEU A 464 18.09 -28.01 -1.41
CA LEU A 464 16.65 -28.19 -1.48
C LEU A 464 16.25 -29.13 -2.64
N PHE A 465 16.81 -28.91 -3.84
CA PHE A 465 16.46 -29.70 -5.02
C PHE A 465 17.17 -31.06 -5.09
N SER A 466 18.34 -31.23 -4.45
CA SER A 466 19.11 -32.49 -4.53
C SER A 466 18.79 -33.50 -3.43
N GLN A 467 18.25 -33.07 -2.27
CA GLN A 467 18.05 -33.96 -1.12
C GLN A 467 16.69 -34.69 -1.10
N GLY A 468 15.80 -34.41 -2.06
CA GLY A 468 14.48 -35.05 -2.12
C GLY A 468 13.53 -34.68 -0.97
N ARG A 469 13.82 -33.61 -0.21
CA ARG A 469 13.00 -33.15 0.94
C ARG A 469 11.90 -32.15 0.56
N GLN A 470 11.76 -31.84 -0.72
CA GLN A 470 10.87 -30.78 -1.19
C GLN A 470 9.40 -31.02 -0.82
N GLN A 471 8.92 -32.27 -0.90
CA GLN A 471 7.55 -32.60 -0.50
C GLN A 471 7.35 -32.49 1.02
N GLU A 472 8.32 -32.94 1.82
CA GLU A 472 8.30 -32.81 3.28
C GLU A 472 8.25 -31.33 3.70
N MET A 473 9.12 -30.50 3.11
CA MET A 473 9.14 -29.06 3.33
C MET A 473 7.83 -28.39 2.91
N SER A 474 7.27 -28.78 1.76
CA SER A 474 6.00 -28.27 1.27
C SER A 474 4.85 -28.57 2.24
N GLN A 475 4.79 -29.78 2.82
CA GLN A 475 3.79 -30.12 3.82
C GLN A 475 3.95 -29.31 5.10
N HIS A 476 5.19 -29.05 5.52
CA HIS A 476 5.42 -28.19 6.68
C HIS A 476 5.03 -26.72 6.42
N SER A 477 5.23 -26.20 5.21
CA SER A 477 4.72 -24.86 4.83
C SER A 477 3.21 -24.74 5.03
N TYR A 478 2.42 -25.77 4.66
CA TYR A 478 0.98 -25.75 4.93
C TYR A 478 0.67 -25.72 6.44
N GLN A 479 1.42 -26.45 7.27
CA GLN A 479 1.24 -26.43 8.73
C GLN A 479 1.51 -25.05 9.33
N VAL A 480 2.53 -24.34 8.83
CA VAL A 480 2.79 -22.94 9.21
C VAL A 480 1.62 -22.05 8.77
N ALA A 481 1.14 -22.23 7.54
CA ALA A 481 0.06 -21.45 6.94
C ALA A 481 -1.29 -21.59 7.67
N GLU A 482 -1.58 -22.73 8.30
CA GLU A 482 -2.82 -22.97 9.07
C GLU A 482 -3.06 -21.92 10.17
N ASN A 483 -1.98 -21.33 10.71
CA ASN A 483 -2.09 -20.28 11.73
C ASN A 483 -2.53 -18.93 11.17
N TYR A 484 -2.40 -18.74 9.86
CA TYR A 484 -2.74 -17.50 9.14
C TYR A 484 -4.03 -17.63 8.32
N LEU A 485 -4.80 -18.70 8.55
CA LEU A 485 -6.12 -18.84 7.95
C LEU A 485 -7.04 -17.72 8.43
N THR A 486 -7.89 -17.22 7.53
CA THR A 486 -8.80 -16.11 7.77
C THR A 486 -9.65 -16.32 9.03
N SER A 487 -10.10 -17.53 9.30
CA SER A 487 -10.87 -17.84 10.52
C SER A 487 -10.14 -17.52 11.82
N ARG A 488 -8.81 -17.65 11.86
CA ARG A 488 -8.00 -17.31 13.04
C ARG A 488 -7.84 -15.80 13.18
N VAL A 489 -7.61 -15.11 12.07
CA VAL A 489 -7.42 -13.66 12.05
C VAL A 489 -8.75 -12.94 12.37
N GLU A 490 -9.89 -13.45 11.89
CA GLU A 490 -11.23 -12.98 12.27
C GLU A 490 -11.48 -13.10 13.78
N ALA A 491 -11.06 -14.23 14.38
CA ALA A 491 -11.19 -14.43 15.82
C ALA A 491 -10.35 -13.41 16.61
N ALA A 492 -9.12 -13.14 16.17
CA ALA A 492 -8.25 -12.14 16.80
C ALA A 492 -8.81 -10.71 16.69
N TRP A 493 -9.30 -10.31 15.51
CA TRP A 493 -9.97 -9.01 15.34
C TRP A 493 -11.24 -8.90 16.20
N SER A 494 -12.09 -9.93 16.18
CA SER A 494 -13.31 -9.95 16.99
C SER A 494 -13.01 -9.86 18.48
N GLN A 495 -11.93 -10.50 18.93
CA GLN A 495 -11.48 -10.45 20.32
C GLN A 495 -10.96 -9.05 20.68
N LEU A 496 -10.08 -8.47 19.85
CA LEU A 496 -9.56 -7.12 20.06
C LEU A 496 -10.69 -6.09 20.18
N LEU A 497 -11.64 -6.11 19.24
CA LEU A 497 -12.74 -5.15 19.23
C LEU A 497 -13.67 -5.29 20.43
N LYS A 498 -13.77 -6.47 21.06
CA LYS A 498 -14.49 -6.64 22.33
C LYS A 498 -13.69 -6.07 23.50
N GLU A 499 -12.40 -6.41 23.58
CA GLU A 499 -11.54 -5.93 24.66
C GLU A 499 -11.37 -4.42 24.68
N VAL A 500 -11.34 -3.78 23.50
CA VAL A 500 -11.23 -2.32 23.39
C VAL A 500 -12.51 -1.61 23.83
N ARG A 501 -13.67 -2.29 23.79
CA ARG A 501 -14.96 -1.75 24.25
C ARG A 501 -15.15 -1.89 25.76
N ASP A 502 -14.67 -2.98 26.34
CA ASP A 502 -14.85 -3.25 27.77
C ASP A 502 -13.84 -2.42 28.57
N ASP A 503 -14.23 -1.20 28.96
CA ASP A 503 -13.45 -0.28 29.83
C ASP A 503 -12.95 -0.93 31.14
N SER A 504 -13.49 -2.10 31.52
CA SER A 504 -13.05 -2.89 32.67
C SER A 504 -11.79 -3.74 32.43
N ALA A 505 -11.24 -3.74 31.21
CA ALA A 505 -10.00 -4.43 30.85
C ALA A 505 -8.86 -3.46 30.43
N LEU A 506 -9.07 -2.15 30.58
CA LEU A 506 -8.11 -1.07 30.26
C LEU A 506 -7.50 -0.48 31.53
#